data_AF-A0A8S4QVA3-F1
#
_entry.id   AF-A0A8S4QVA3-F1
#
_cell.length_a   1.000
_cell.length_b   1.000
_cell.length_c   1.000
_cell.angle_alpha   90.00
_cell.angle_beta   90.00
_cell.angle_gamma   90.00
#
_symmetry.space_group_name_H-M   'P 1'
#
loop_
_entity.id
_entity.type
_entity.pdbx_description
1 polymer ?
#
loop_
_entity_poly.entity_id
_entity_poly.type
_entity_poly.pdbx_seq_one_letter_code
_entity_poly.pdbx_strand_id
1 'polypeptide(L)' 'MRRSVKEPELKWRWAGHIARSTDGRWGSKVLEWRSGKGKCSVDQPTTRWTDDIKRVAGSRWKQAAQDRGFWNSLQKTYDK' A
#
# COMPACT_ATOMS: atom_id res chain seq x y z
N MET A 1 -10.07 1.48 26.97
CA MET A 1 -9.87 2.54 25.95
C MET A 1 -9.55 1.90 24.60
N ARG A 2 -10.53 1.69 23.70
CA ARG A 2 -10.23 1.23 22.33
C ARG A 2 -9.85 2.47 21.51
N ARG A 3 -8.60 2.53 21.04
CA ARG A 3 -8.16 3.58 20.11
C ARG A 3 -8.93 3.42 18.81
N SER A 4 -9.68 4.43 18.39
CA SER A 4 -10.28 4.47 17.06
C SER A 4 -9.16 4.53 16.03
N VAL A 5 -8.89 3.42 15.35
CA VAL A 5 -7.90 3.37 14.27
C VAL A 5 -8.57 3.85 13.00
N LYS A 6 -8.00 4.87 12.34
CA LYS A 6 -8.55 5.36 11.07
C LYS A 6 -8.26 4.34 9.95
N GLU A 7 -9.20 4.18 9.03
CA GLU A 7 -9.08 3.28 7.88
C GLU A 7 -7.78 3.48 7.03
N PRO A 8 -7.34 4.71 6.69
CA PRO A 8 -6.08 4.93 5.96
C PRO A 8 -4.84 4.48 6.74
N GLU A 9 -4.83 4.62 8.06
CA GLU A 9 -3.70 4.19 8.89
C GLU A 9 -3.53 2.67 8.89
N LEU A 10 -4.65 1.93 8.93
CA LEU A 10 -4.65 0.46 8.80
C LEU A 10 -4.11 0.02 7.45
N LYS A 11 -4.55 0.68 6.37
CA LYS A 11 -4.07 0.41 5.01
C LYS A 11 -2.55 0.62 4.91
N TRP A 12 -2.04 1.74 5.42
CA TRP A 12 -0.61 2.04 5.39
C TRP A 12 0.23 1.05 6.21
N ARG A 13 -0.24 0.70 7.41
CA ARG A 13 0.40 -0.30 8.28
C ARG A 13 0.41 -1.68 7.66
N TRP A 14 -0.69 -2.08 7.04
CA TRP A 14 -0.79 -3.36 6.35
C TRP A 14 0.15 -3.44 5.16
N ALA A 15 0.20 -2.40 4.31
CA ALA A 15 1.11 -2.35 3.17
C ALA A 15 2.58 -2.49 3.59
N GLY A 16 2.99 -1.78 4.65
CA GLY A 16 4.35 -1.90 5.19
C GLY A 16 4.63 -3.26 5.84
N HIS A 17 3.61 -3.91 6.42
CA HIS A 17 3.74 -5.27 6.95
C HIS A 17 3.95 -6.29 5.82
N ILE A 18 3.15 -6.21 4.76
CA ILE A 18 3.29 -7.11 3.60
C ILE A 18 4.63 -6.89 2.88
N ALA A 19 5.08 -5.65 2.70
CA ALA A 19 6.37 -5.37 2.06
C ALA A 19 7.56 -5.98 2.80
N ARG A 20 7.45 -6.14 4.12
CA ARG A 20 8.47 -6.77 4.98
C ARG A 20 8.29 -8.28 5.15
N SER A 21 7.13 -8.82 4.76
CA SER A 21 6.89 -10.25 4.83
C SER A 21 7.61 -10.94 3.67
N THR A 22 8.60 -11.76 4.01
CA THR A 22 9.37 -12.58 3.07
C THR A 22 8.66 -13.89 2.70
N ASP A 23 7.52 -14.19 3.32
CA ASP A 23 6.88 -15.50 3.22
C ASP A 23 6.23 -15.80 1.85
N GLY A 24 6.23 -14.87 0.90
CA GLY A 24 5.62 -15.07 -0.43
C GLY A 24 4.11 -15.40 -0.39
N ARG A 25 3.47 -15.18 0.76
CA ARG A 25 2.05 -15.52 1.00
C ARG A 25 1.14 -14.62 0.18
N TRP A 26 -0.15 -14.99 0.17
CA TRP A 26 -1.23 -14.31 -0.54
C TRP A 26 -1.20 -12.77 -0.46
N GLY A 27 -0.78 -12.17 0.65
CA GLY A 27 -0.68 -10.70 0.77
C GLY A 27 0.21 -10.04 -0.28
N SER A 28 1.36 -10.64 -0.62
CA SER A 28 2.22 -10.13 -1.70
C SER A 28 1.57 -10.28 -3.07
N LYS A 29 0.87 -11.40 -3.30
CA LYS A 29 0.07 -11.63 -4.51
C LYS A 29 -1.09 -10.65 -4.63
N VAL A 30 -1.75 -10.28 -3.53
CA VAL A 30 -2.85 -9.30 -3.51
C VAL A 30 -2.35 -7.91 -3.90
N LEU A 31 -1.17 -7.50 -3.42
CA LEU A 31 -0.56 -6.22 -3.80
C LEU A 31 -0.03 -6.20 -5.24
N GLU A 32 0.41 -7.35 -5.73
CA GLU A 32 0.88 -7.52 -7.11
C GLU A 32 -0.26 -7.84 -8.08
N TRP A 33 -1.44 -8.19 -7.57
CA TRP A 33 -2.57 -8.64 -8.38
C TRP A 33 -2.94 -7.56 -9.39
N ARG A 34 -2.83 -7.94 -10.67
CA ARG A 34 -3.30 -7.16 -11.79
C ARG A 34 -4.52 -7.85 -12.36
N SER A 35 -5.60 -7.11 -12.57
CA SER A 35 -6.58 -7.50 -13.58
C SER A 35 -5.83 -7.65 -14.90
N GLY A 36 -5.98 -8.81 -15.55
CA GLY A 36 -5.28 -9.15 -16.78
C GLY A 36 -5.40 -8.05 -17.82
N LYS A 37 -4.36 -7.90 -18.67
CA LYS A 37 -4.30 -6.95 -19.78
C LYS A 37 -5.51 -7.14 -20.72
N GLY A 38 -6.61 -6.47 -20.41
CA GLY A 38 -7.79 -6.34 -21.24
C GLY A 38 -8.19 -4.88 -21.31
N LYS A 39 -9.03 -4.53 -22.28
CA LYS A 39 -9.60 -3.18 -22.41
C LYS A 39 -10.47 -2.93 -21.18
N CYS A 40 -10.00 -2.14 -20.22
CA CYS A 40 -10.82 -1.68 -19.10
C CYS A 40 -11.94 -0.80 -19.66
N SER A 41 -13.18 -1.06 -19.27
CA SER A 41 -14.30 -0.15 -19.52
C SER A 41 -14.02 1.21 -18.88
N VAL A 42 -14.56 2.27 -19.49
CA VAL A 42 -14.37 3.69 -19.08
C VAL A 42 -14.67 3.93 -17.60
N ASP A 43 -15.50 3.09 -16.99
CA ASP A 43 -15.97 3.22 -15.61
C ASP A 43 -15.08 2.51 -14.56
N GLN A 44 -13.99 1.85 -14.96
CA GLN A 44 -13.09 1.21 -13.99
C GLN A 44 -12.09 2.24 -13.45
N PRO A 45 -12.06 2.53 -12.13
CA PRO A 45 -11.09 3.46 -11.57
C PRO A 45 -9.67 2.99 -11.86
N THR A 46 -8.95 3.76 -12.68
CA THR A 46 -7.56 3.51 -13.07
C THR A 46 -6.62 3.48 -11.87
N THR A 47 -6.97 4.21 -10.81
CA THR A 47 -6.13 4.44 -9.63
C THR A 47 -6.16 3.22 -8.72
N ARG A 48 -5.03 2.51 -8.64
CA ARG A 48 -4.86 1.38 -7.72
C ARG A 48 -4.55 1.89 -6.33
N TRP A 49 -4.89 1.11 -5.31
CA TRP A 49 -4.41 1.36 -3.95
C TRP A 49 -2.87 1.42 -3.88
N THR A 50 -2.17 0.57 -4.63
CA THR A 50 -0.70 0.66 -4.74
C THR A 50 -0.22 1.95 -5.40
N ASP A 51 -1.03 2.61 -6.22
CA ASP A 51 -0.69 3.89 -6.83
C ASP A 51 -0.76 5.03 -5.81
N ASP A 52 -1.68 4.98 -4.84
CA ASP A 52 -1.68 5.87 -3.68
C ASP A 52 -0.42 5.72 -2.81
N ILE A 53 0.01 4.49 -2.60
CA ILE A 53 1.26 4.22 -1.88
C ILE A 53 2.47 4.74 -2.66
N LYS A 54 2.51 4.51 -3.98
CA LYS A 54 3.59 5.02 -4.85
C LYS A 54 3.59 6.54 -4.95
N ARG A 55 2.42 7.20 -4.86
CA ARG A 55 2.31 8.66 -4.85
C ARG A 55 3.05 9.27 -3.64
N VAL A 56 3.00 8.59 -2.49
CA VAL A 56 3.63 9.07 -1.25
C VAL A 56 5.07 8.56 -1.08
N ALA A 57 5.31 7.27 -1.30
CA ALA A 57 6.59 6.60 -1.03
C ALA A 57 7.45 6.34 -2.28
N GLY A 58 6.96 6.68 -3.47
CA GLY A 58 7.64 6.46 -4.74
C GLY A 58 7.50 5.04 -5.31
N SER A 59 8.08 4.83 -6.50
CA SER A 59 8.03 3.52 -7.20
C SER A 59 8.75 2.40 -6.45
N ARG A 60 9.77 2.72 -5.64
CA ARG A 60 10.53 1.80 -4.79
C ARG A 60 9.96 1.70 -3.36
N TRP A 61 8.67 1.94 -3.17
CA TRP A 61 8.03 1.91 -1.85
C TRP A 61 8.25 0.62 -1.05
N LYS A 62 8.41 -0.55 -1.71
CA LYS A 62 8.74 -1.82 -1.02
C LYS A 62 10.09 -1.79 -0.29
N GLN A 63 11.05 -1.01 -0.82
CA GLN A 63 12.36 -0.79 -0.18
C GLN A 63 12.23 0.24 0.94
N ALA A 64 11.51 1.34 0.69
CA ALA A 64 11.19 2.35 1.70
C ALA A 64 10.46 1.76 2.91
N ALA A 65 9.58 0.77 2.68
CA ALA A 65 8.83 0.09 3.72
C ALA A 65 9.65 -0.87 4.59
N GLN A 66 10.89 -1.20 4.20
CA GLN A 66 11.80 -1.99 5.03
C GLN A 66 12.23 -1.20 6.27
N ASP A 67 12.50 0.10 6.09
CA ASP A 67 12.78 0.99 7.19
C ASP A 67 11.47 1.41 7.87
N ARG A 68 11.24 0.93 9.10
CA ARG A 68 10.01 1.22 9.85
C ARG A 68 9.91 2.69 10.26
N GLY A 69 11.03 3.37 10.52
CA GLY A 69 11.05 4.76 10.94
C GLY A 69 10.63 5.68 9.79
N PHE A 70 11.25 5.46 8.63
CA PHE A 70 10.92 6.13 7.38
C PHE A 70 9.50 5.80 6.92
N TRP A 71 9.05 4.55 7.02
CA TRP A 71 7.69 4.17 6.66
C TRP A 71 6.61 4.86 7.53
N ASN A 72 6.86 4.98 8.84
CA ASN A 72 5.94 5.66 9.75
C ASN A 72 5.93 7.19 9.55
N SER A 73 7.04 7.80 9.10
CA SER A 73 7.06 9.24 8.83
C SER A 73 6.20 9.60 7.62
N LEU A 74 6.20 8.76 6.59
CA LEU A 74 5.36 8.90 5.38
C LEU A 74 3.86 8.68 5.65
N GLN A 75 3.51 7.99 6.74
CA GLN A 75 2.10 7.81 7.11
C GLN A 75 1.42 9.16 7.40
N LYS A 76 2.15 10.12 7.98
CA LYS A 76 1.62 11.46 8.30
C LYS A 76 1.26 12.27 7.06
N THR A 77 1.93 11.99 5.93
CA THR A 77 1.63 12.59 4.62
C THR A 77 0.50 11.86 3.88
N TYR A 78 0.14 10.65 4.30
CA TYR A 78 -0.93 9.86 3.69
C TYR A 78 -2.32 10.17 4.30
N ASP A 79 -2.39 10.52 5.59
CA ASP A 79 -3.63 10.90 6.30
C ASP A 79 -4.06 12.36 6.02
N LYS A 80 -3.27 13.14 5.27
CA LYS A 80 -3.46 14.57 5.02
C LYS A 80 -3.88 14.83 3.57
#